data_AF-A0AAV2WPA5-F1
#
_entry.id   AF-A0AAV2WPA5-F1
#
_cell.length_a   1.000
_cell.length_b   1.000
_cell.length_c   1.000
_cell.angle_alpha   90.00
_cell.angle_beta   90.00
_cell.angle_gamma   90.00
#
_symmetry.space_group_name_H-M   'P 1'
#
loop_
_entity.id
_entity.type
_entity.pdbx_description
1 polymer ?
#
loop_
_entity_poly.entity_id
_entity_poly.type
_entity_poly.pdbx_seq_one_letter_code
_entity_poly.pdbx_strand_id
1 'polypeptide(L)'
;MNRRVNDRQLEVLQWIADGCPAGKWPEGNFSHKTSASALKARGLVTIKGHARTWSAAVTEAGKHYIEHGVFPLEAVPRHLVNFPVRDRAGEPPNLNLGEGASETLRLAKALIEQLQESGKITVADPTESTRAHYRRVLHACRAHHLVPAGHDLRSTGRSSGDIVVILGTGSPAETSDWDRIRTTTRKITTNIEALRAALETTSILKQISKDLRPRAIEILLDLAADLLAHEVRLGANVKLKTPKLFIQAGSRRPTLTLTELLDEVPHIPTAAEQRELRRTPWKQVPKSDRVPSGRLHLQVERDGSHMTKPDRSGYSQYKRNGDEWFDEKRKTLERQIPEIASAIKKGTVDDDDAREREKQRRVEAHEAHEREQAAQRRAWEDLRNCAREKAIVELREATFVRMFEAWQGAQELRAFAARLEAATSQGLLESRPKLREWLEWARSRADVMDPVTNLEHLDDDVFKAEPSADDLRPHMEGWDPSAPHKDYSASFSKPEQRLTHVPQPRPWHPGMQGRPSWWRH
;
A
#
# COMPACT_ATOMS: atom_id res chain seq x y z
N MET A 1 -33.99 8.49 34.46
CA MET A 1 -34.40 8.27 33.05
C MET A 1 -35.21 6.98 32.96
N ASN A 2 -36.55 7.10 32.89
CA ASN A 2 -37.48 5.98 32.89
C ASN A 2 -37.57 5.37 31.47
N ARG A 3 -36.68 4.42 31.13
CA ARG A 3 -36.67 3.75 29.81
C ARG A 3 -37.84 2.77 29.73
N ARG A 4 -38.78 3.01 28.79
CA ARG A 4 -39.91 2.13 28.44
C ARG A 4 -39.44 0.68 28.29
N VAL A 5 -40.25 -0.27 28.79
CA VAL A 5 -40.03 -1.71 28.60
C VAL A 5 -40.24 -2.03 27.13
N ASN A 6 -39.28 -2.73 26.52
CA ASN A 6 -39.33 -3.14 25.11
C ASN A 6 -40.36 -4.27 24.91
N ASP A 7 -40.97 -4.41 23.73
CA ASP A 7 -42.02 -5.40 23.44
C ASP A 7 -41.61 -6.83 23.82
N ARG A 8 -40.36 -7.20 23.53
CA ARG A 8 -39.80 -8.50 23.92
C ARG A 8 -39.62 -8.69 25.43
N GLN A 9 -39.42 -7.61 26.18
CA GLN A 9 -39.39 -7.65 27.64
C GLN A 9 -40.80 -7.72 28.22
N LEU A 10 -41.80 -7.12 27.55
CA LEU A 10 -43.21 -7.26 27.91
C LEU A 10 -43.69 -8.70 27.69
N GLU A 11 -43.33 -9.33 26.57
CA GLU A 11 -43.62 -10.75 26.29
C GLU A 11 -43.05 -11.70 27.36
N VAL A 12 -41.82 -11.41 27.82
CA VAL A 12 -41.16 -12.19 28.88
C VAL A 12 -41.81 -11.90 30.24
N LEU A 13 -42.23 -10.66 30.50
CA LEU A 13 -42.94 -10.29 31.73
C LEU A 13 -44.30 -11.01 31.81
N GLN A 14 -45.07 -11.03 30.72
CA GLN A 14 -46.33 -11.76 30.62
C GLN A 14 -46.12 -13.27 30.76
N TRP A 15 -45.11 -13.82 30.09
CA TRP A 15 -44.79 -15.24 30.22
C TRP A 15 -44.42 -15.66 31.66
N ILE A 16 -43.76 -14.78 32.42
CA ILE A 16 -43.47 -15.02 33.84
C ILE A 16 -44.73 -14.85 34.69
N ALA A 17 -45.66 -13.95 34.32
CA ALA A 17 -46.96 -13.78 34.97
C ALA A 17 -47.84 -15.03 34.81
N ASP A 18 -47.79 -15.66 33.63
CA ASP A 18 -48.53 -16.88 33.29
C ASP A 18 -47.95 -18.16 33.94
N GLY A 19 -46.98 -18.03 34.88
CA GLY A 19 -46.41 -19.17 35.61
C GLY A 19 -45.30 -19.93 34.89
N CYS A 20 -44.64 -19.29 33.91
CA CYS A 20 -43.52 -19.87 33.13
C CYS A 20 -43.87 -21.20 32.43
N PRO A 21 -44.91 -21.27 31.57
CA PRO A 21 -45.26 -22.49 30.85
C PRO A 21 -44.10 -22.99 29.99
N ALA A 22 -43.84 -24.30 30.06
CA ALA A 22 -42.80 -24.98 29.28
C ALA A 22 -43.13 -24.96 27.78
N GLY A 23 -42.11 -24.85 26.92
CA GLY A 23 -42.26 -24.93 25.45
C GLY A 23 -42.45 -23.59 24.71
N LYS A 24 -42.63 -22.45 25.40
CA LYS A 24 -42.75 -21.12 24.75
C LYS A 24 -41.42 -20.61 24.16
N TRP A 25 -40.29 -21.09 24.67
CA TRP A 25 -38.94 -20.72 24.20
C TRP A 25 -38.17 -21.97 23.77
N PRO A 26 -37.53 -21.99 22.58
CA PRO A 26 -36.77 -23.15 22.09
C PRO A 26 -35.63 -23.54 23.05
N GLU A 27 -35.40 -24.85 23.22
CA GLU A 27 -34.28 -25.37 24.01
C GLU A 27 -32.94 -24.84 23.46
N GLY A 28 -32.11 -24.29 24.34
CA GLY A 28 -30.84 -23.64 23.97
C GLY A 28 -30.90 -22.12 23.75
N ASN A 29 -32.08 -21.50 23.72
CA ASN A 29 -32.22 -20.05 23.56
C ASN A 29 -32.38 -19.32 24.91
N PHE A 30 -31.28 -18.79 25.45
CA PHE A 30 -31.25 -18.09 26.75
C PHE A 30 -31.67 -16.60 26.69
N SER A 31 -32.26 -16.12 25.58
CA SER A 31 -32.67 -14.72 25.44
C SER A 31 -33.72 -14.29 26.49
N HIS A 32 -34.65 -15.17 26.88
CA HIS A 32 -35.63 -14.90 27.93
C HIS A 32 -34.98 -14.67 29.30
N LYS A 33 -33.84 -15.31 29.61
CA LYS A 33 -33.09 -15.09 30.87
C LYS A 33 -32.40 -13.73 30.93
N THR A 34 -31.92 -13.24 29.78
CA THR A 34 -31.33 -11.90 29.66
C THR A 34 -32.40 -10.82 29.83
N SER A 35 -33.57 -11.01 29.19
CA SER A 35 -34.74 -10.14 29.38
C SER A 35 -35.26 -10.17 30.82
N ALA A 36 -35.35 -11.34 31.44
CA ALA A 36 -35.75 -11.46 32.84
C ALA A 36 -34.77 -10.76 33.80
N SER A 37 -33.46 -10.86 33.56
CA SER A 37 -32.45 -10.13 34.35
C SER A 37 -32.61 -8.62 34.22
N ALA A 38 -32.95 -8.13 33.04
CA ALA A 38 -33.25 -6.73 32.79
C ALA A 38 -34.56 -6.27 33.49
N LEU A 39 -35.58 -7.13 33.57
CA LEU A 39 -36.81 -6.87 34.33
C LEU A 39 -36.57 -6.89 35.85
N LYS A 40 -35.68 -7.76 36.34
CA LYS A 40 -35.25 -7.81 37.74
C LYS A 40 -34.55 -6.52 38.16
N ALA A 41 -33.65 -5.99 37.34
CA ALA A 41 -32.98 -4.72 37.59
C ALA A 41 -33.96 -3.53 37.68
N ARG A 42 -35.18 -3.68 37.16
CA ARG A 42 -36.27 -2.70 37.20
C ARG A 42 -37.30 -2.99 38.31
N GLY A 43 -37.11 -4.03 39.10
CA GLY A 43 -38.01 -4.40 40.20
C GLY A 43 -39.34 -5.05 39.77
N LEU A 44 -39.52 -5.41 38.49
CA LEU A 44 -40.78 -5.97 37.95
C LEU A 44 -40.88 -7.49 38.13
N VAL A 45 -39.75 -8.18 38.35
CA VAL A 45 -39.67 -9.64 38.49
C VAL A 45 -38.62 -10.00 39.52
N THR A 46 -38.85 -11.07 40.29
CA THR A 46 -37.85 -11.72 41.13
C THR A 46 -37.37 -13.01 40.45
N ILE A 47 -36.07 -13.27 40.53
CA ILE A 47 -35.44 -14.48 39.97
C ILE A 47 -34.74 -15.21 41.10
N LYS A 48 -34.99 -16.52 41.21
CA LYS A 48 -34.31 -17.44 42.13
C LYS A 48 -33.61 -18.54 41.33
N GLY A 49 -32.53 -19.08 41.89
CA GLY A 49 -31.76 -20.19 41.31
C GLY A 49 -30.89 -19.84 40.10
N HIS A 50 -30.15 -20.84 39.60
CA HIS A 50 -29.23 -20.72 38.46
C HIS A 50 -29.32 -21.99 37.59
N ALA A 51 -29.12 -21.85 36.27
CA ALA A 51 -29.14 -22.97 35.32
C ALA A 51 -30.42 -23.84 35.38
N ARG A 52 -30.33 -25.07 35.93
CA ARG A 52 -31.43 -26.06 36.05
C ARG A 52 -32.46 -25.75 37.14
N THR A 53 -32.13 -24.86 38.09
CA THR A 53 -33.03 -24.46 39.20
C THR A 53 -33.58 -23.05 39.04
N TRP A 54 -33.46 -22.47 37.84
CA TRP A 54 -33.91 -21.12 37.55
C TRP A 54 -35.44 -21.03 37.61
N SER A 55 -35.96 -20.14 38.45
CA SER A 55 -37.37 -19.77 38.53
C SER A 55 -37.53 -18.26 38.60
N ALA A 56 -38.62 -17.75 38.03
CA ALA A 56 -38.95 -16.34 38.05
C ALA A 56 -40.41 -16.13 38.48
N ALA A 57 -40.66 -15.08 39.26
CA ALA A 57 -41.98 -14.70 39.72
C ALA A 57 -42.17 -13.18 39.57
N VAL A 58 -43.33 -12.75 39.07
CA VAL A 58 -43.67 -11.33 38.88
C VAL A 58 -43.88 -10.66 40.24
N THR A 59 -43.39 -9.43 40.39
CA THR A 59 -43.62 -8.61 41.60
C THR A 59 -44.93 -7.83 41.47
N GLU A 60 -45.42 -7.25 42.56
CA GLU A 60 -46.59 -6.35 42.50
C GLU A 60 -46.38 -5.16 41.55
N ALA A 61 -45.16 -4.62 41.47
CA ALA A 61 -44.80 -3.60 40.48
C ALA A 61 -44.86 -4.13 39.03
N GLY A 62 -44.52 -5.41 38.82
CA GLY A 62 -44.64 -6.09 37.53
C GLY A 62 -46.09 -6.31 37.09
N LYS A 63 -46.98 -6.69 38.01
CA LYS A 63 -48.42 -6.84 37.73
C LYS A 63 -49.05 -5.50 37.37
N HIS A 64 -48.76 -4.46 38.14
CA HIS A 64 -49.23 -3.10 37.86
C HIS A 64 -48.78 -2.61 36.47
N TYR A 65 -47.54 -2.93 36.06
CA TYR A 65 -47.02 -2.57 34.75
C TYR A 65 -47.73 -3.30 33.60
N ILE A 66 -48.12 -4.57 33.79
CA ILE A 66 -48.91 -5.32 32.79
C ILE A 66 -50.29 -4.70 32.61
N GLU A 67 -50.95 -4.31 33.71
CA GLU A 67 -52.31 -3.79 33.69
C GLU A 67 -52.41 -2.33 33.21
N HIS A 68 -51.47 -1.48 33.61
CA HIS A 68 -51.57 -0.03 33.40
C HIS A 68 -50.56 0.51 32.39
N GLY A 69 -49.57 -0.30 31.96
CA GLY A 69 -48.49 0.12 31.05
C GLY A 69 -47.56 1.20 31.63
N VAL A 70 -47.72 1.53 32.92
CA VAL A 70 -47.00 2.60 33.62
C VAL A 70 -46.39 2.04 34.91
N PHE A 71 -45.16 2.46 35.20
CA PHE A 71 -44.49 2.11 36.45
C PHE A 71 -45.24 2.75 37.63
N PRO A 72 -45.54 2.00 38.71
CA PRO A 72 -46.13 2.60 39.90
C PRO A 72 -45.16 3.65 40.46
N LEU A 73 -45.68 4.87 40.63
CA LEU A 73 -44.96 6.00 41.24
C LEU A 73 -44.82 5.73 42.74
N GLU A 74 -43.70 5.09 43.10
CA GLU A 74 -43.13 4.92 44.44
C GLU A 74 -43.85 3.99 45.45
N ALA A 75 -43.28 2.80 45.63
CA ALA A 75 -42.96 2.20 46.94
C ALA A 75 -42.28 0.82 46.76
N VAL A 76 -40.94 0.72 46.88
CA VAL A 76 -40.32 -0.49 47.46
C VAL A 76 -39.09 -0.11 48.30
N PRO A 77 -39.06 -0.50 49.60
CA PRO A 77 -37.97 -0.23 50.53
C PRO A 77 -36.67 -0.99 50.18
N ARG A 78 -35.53 -0.34 50.46
CA ARG A 78 -34.19 -0.93 50.45
C ARG A 78 -34.06 -1.95 51.58
N HIS A 79 -34.48 -3.20 51.35
CA HIS A 79 -34.12 -4.29 52.25
C HIS A 79 -32.78 -4.92 51.86
N LEU A 80 -31.86 -4.76 52.82
CA LEU A 80 -30.61 -5.46 53.05
C LEU A 80 -30.67 -6.92 52.64
N VAL A 81 -29.75 -7.34 51.78
CA VAL A 81 -29.34 -8.74 51.65
C VAL A 81 -27.85 -8.81 51.97
N ASN A 82 -27.58 -9.18 53.22
CA ASN A 82 -26.28 -9.65 53.69
C ASN A 82 -25.85 -10.86 52.84
N PHE A 83 -24.65 -10.78 52.28
CA PHE A 83 -23.92 -11.96 51.85
C PHE A 83 -22.98 -12.39 52.99
N PRO A 84 -22.87 -13.70 53.31
CA PRO A 84 -21.92 -14.15 54.32
C PRO A 84 -20.51 -13.97 53.77
N VAL A 85 -19.74 -13.11 54.44
CA VAL A 85 -18.30 -12.95 54.22
C VAL A 85 -17.63 -14.24 54.69
N ARG A 86 -16.95 -14.93 53.77
CA ARG A 86 -15.95 -15.94 54.14
C ARG A 86 -14.72 -15.19 54.62
N ASP A 87 -14.37 -15.37 55.89
CA ASP A 87 -13.08 -15.01 56.45
C ASP A 87 -11.94 -15.62 55.61
N ARG A 88 -11.18 -14.75 54.95
CA ARG A 88 -9.78 -14.98 54.67
C ARG A 88 -9.03 -13.71 55.04
N ALA A 89 -8.37 -13.78 56.19
CA ALA A 89 -7.41 -12.81 56.65
C ALA A 89 -6.37 -12.53 55.56
N GLY A 90 -6.34 -11.28 55.14
CA GLY A 90 -5.41 -10.68 54.19
C GLY A 90 -5.74 -9.20 54.16
N GLU A 91 -4.98 -8.42 54.92
CA GLU A 91 -5.13 -6.98 55.12
C GLU A 91 -5.28 -6.24 53.77
N PRO A 92 -6.39 -5.55 53.49
CA PRO A 92 -6.49 -4.67 52.34
C PRO A 92 -5.75 -3.36 52.64
N PRO A 93 -4.99 -2.77 51.69
CA PRO A 93 -4.41 -1.45 51.92
C PRO A 93 -5.55 -0.43 52.00
N ASN A 94 -5.51 0.41 53.04
CA ASN A 94 -6.43 1.53 53.22
C ASN A 94 -6.46 2.42 51.97
N LEU A 95 -7.54 2.35 51.19
CA LEU A 95 -7.79 3.29 50.09
C LEU A 95 -8.50 4.53 50.66
N ASN A 96 -7.70 5.55 50.99
CA ASN A 96 -8.17 6.93 51.09
C ASN A 96 -8.81 7.32 49.74
N LEU A 97 -10.14 7.46 49.71
CA LEU A 97 -10.93 7.85 48.53
C LEU A 97 -10.55 9.24 47.95
N GLY A 98 -9.79 10.05 48.68
CA GLY A 98 -9.29 11.36 48.22
C GLY A 98 -7.91 11.33 47.55
N GLU A 99 -6.92 10.66 48.15
CA GLU A 99 -5.54 10.62 47.63
C GLU A 99 -5.43 9.78 46.37
N GLY A 100 -6.08 8.61 46.32
CA GLY A 100 -6.06 7.74 45.13
C GLY A 100 -6.73 8.37 43.91
N ALA A 101 -7.76 9.19 44.13
CA ALA A 101 -8.43 9.96 43.08
C ALA A 101 -7.55 11.13 42.60
N SER A 102 -6.86 11.81 43.52
CA SER A 102 -5.91 12.89 43.22
C SER A 102 -4.69 12.38 42.43
N GLU A 103 -4.13 11.23 42.82
CA GLU A 103 -3.01 10.62 42.10
C GLU A 103 -3.43 10.11 40.71
N THR A 104 -4.62 9.52 40.58
CA THR A 104 -5.16 9.13 39.27
C THR A 104 -5.35 10.35 38.35
N LEU A 105 -5.76 11.49 38.90
CA LEU A 105 -5.90 12.75 38.16
C LEU A 105 -4.53 13.31 37.73
N ARG A 106 -3.52 13.24 38.60
CA ARG A 106 -2.14 13.64 38.28
C ARG A 106 -1.58 12.82 37.13
N LEU A 107 -1.75 11.51 37.18
CA LEU A 107 -1.33 10.59 36.13
C LEU A 107 -2.12 10.77 34.83
N ALA A 108 -3.40 11.14 34.90
CA ALA A 108 -4.21 11.47 33.73
C ALA A 108 -3.71 12.74 33.01
N LYS A 109 -3.28 13.76 33.76
CA LYS A 109 -2.66 14.96 33.17
C LYS A 109 -1.32 14.64 32.50
N ALA A 110 -0.44 13.92 33.20
CA ALA A 110 0.85 13.49 32.66
C ALA A 110 0.70 12.63 31.38
N LEU A 111 -0.31 11.75 31.34
CA LEU A 111 -0.60 10.93 30.15
C LEU A 111 -0.97 11.79 28.93
N ILE A 112 -1.76 12.86 29.12
CA ILE A 112 -2.15 13.75 28.02
C ILE A 112 -0.95 14.57 27.54
N GLU A 113 -0.12 15.08 28.45
CA GLU A 113 1.11 15.80 28.11
C GLU A 113 2.06 14.92 27.28
N GLN A 114 2.29 13.68 27.72
CA GLN A 114 3.08 12.71 26.97
C GLN A 114 2.48 12.39 25.59
N LEU A 115 1.14 12.35 25.47
CA LEU A 115 0.46 12.15 24.19
C LEU A 115 0.53 13.38 23.26
N GLN A 116 0.67 14.59 23.80
CA GLN A 116 0.88 15.79 23.00
C GLN A 116 2.28 15.82 22.38
N GLU A 117 3.30 15.30 23.07
CA GLU A 117 4.67 15.24 22.56
C GLU A 117 4.88 14.06 21.59
N SER A 118 4.38 12.88 21.93
CA SER A 118 4.65 11.63 21.19
C SER A 118 3.56 11.25 20.19
N GLY A 119 2.36 11.82 20.32
CA GLY A 119 1.16 11.48 19.53
C GLY A 119 0.56 10.09 19.81
N LYS A 120 1.37 9.11 20.22
CA LYS A 120 0.98 7.71 20.40
C LYS A 120 1.77 7.04 21.51
N ILE A 121 1.05 6.42 22.44
CA ILE A 121 1.61 5.54 23.47
C ILE A 121 1.18 4.10 23.18
N THR A 122 2.14 3.18 23.17
CA THR A 122 1.89 1.74 23.02
C THR A 122 2.49 0.99 24.20
N VAL A 123 1.64 0.36 25.01
CA VAL A 123 2.05 -0.55 26.07
C VAL A 123 1.78 -1.97 25.60
N ALA A 124 2.86 -2.73 25.43
CA ALA A 124 2.82 -4.06 24.89
C ALA A 124 2.37 -5.07 25.96
N ASP A 125 1.25 -5.76 25.72
CA ASP A 125 0.56 -6.74 26.61
C ASP A 125 0.75 -6.53 28.14
N PRO A 126 0.16 -5.48 28.72
CA PRO A 126 0.30 -5.19 30.15
C PRO A 126 -0.44 -6.20 31.03
N THR A 127 0.10 -6.41 32.23
CA THR A 127 -0.55 -7.14 33.33
C THR A 127 -1.93 -6.57 33.65
N GLU A 128 -2.82 -7.37 34.25
CA GLU A 128 -4.19 -6.90 34.57
C GLU A 128 -4.18 -5.72 35.54
N SER A 129 -3.19 -5.62 36.44
CA SER A 129 -3.02 -4.47 37.34
C SER A 129 -2.72 -3.19 36.56
N THR A 130 -1.79 -3.24 35.60
CA THR A 130 -1.45 -2.13 34.71
C THR A 130 -2.62 -1.79 33.78
N ARG A 131 -3.37 -2.79 33.29
CA ARG A 131 -4.56 -2.58 32.48
C ARG A 131 -5.68 -1.90 33.27
N ALA A 132 -5.92 -2.33 34.51
CA ALA A 132 -6.84 -1.69 35.43
C ALA A 132 -6.40 -0.25 35.77
N HIS A 133 -5.10 0.00 35.87
CA HIS A 133 -4.54 1.34 36.01
C HIS A 133 -4.85 2.23 34.79
N TYR A 134 -4.47 1.81 33.57
CA TYR A 134 -4.78 2.56 32.34
C TYR A 134 -6.29 2.77 32.15
N ARG A 135 -7.14 1.81 32.54
CA ARG A 135 -8.61 1.97 32.53
C ARG A 135 -9.07 3.10 33.45
N ARG A 136 -8.50 3.21 34.65
CA ARG A 136 -8.81 4.29 35.61
C ARG A 136 -8.32 5.63 35.10
N VAL A 137 -7.09 5.70 34.58
CA VAL A 137 -6.49 6.93 34.03
C VAL A 137 -7.28 7.43 32.81
N LEU A 138 -7.57 6.57 31.84
CA LEU A 138 -8.37 6.93 30.65
C LEU A 138 -9.80 7.35 31.01
N HIS A 139 -10.39 6.73 32.04
CA HIS A 139 -11.67 7.17 32.58
C HIS A 139 -11.57 8.55 33.20
N ALA A 140 -10.52 8.82 34.00
CA ALA A 140 -10.27 10.13 34.60
C ALA A 140 -10.04 11.23 33.54
N CYS A 141 -9.28 10.96 32.47
CA CYS A 141 -9.12 11.90 31.34
C CYS A 141 -10.48 12.34 30.76
N ARG A 142 -11.41 11.39 30.60
CA ARG A 142 -12.76 11.65 30.05
C ARG A 142 -13.69 12.31 31.05
N ALA A 143 -13.69 11.85 32.30
CA ALA A 143 -14.55 12.35 33.36
C ALA A 143 -14.19 13.78 33.77
N HIS A 144 -12.92 14.16 33.69
CA HIS A 144 -12.42 15.49 34.06
C HIS A 144 -12.15 16.40 32.85
N HIS A 145 -12.58 16.03 31.64
CA HIS A 145 -12.43 16.83 30.41
C HIS A 145 -11.00 17.32 30.15
N LEU A 146 -9.99 16.49 30.42
CA LEU A 146 -8.57 16.83 30.27
C LEU A 146 -8.07 16.76 28.82
N VAL A 147 -8.92 16.42 27.87
CA VAL A 147 -8.57 16.31 26.45
C VAL A 147 -8.64 17.71 25.81
N PRO A 148 -7.57 18.17 25.12
CA PRO A 148 -7.56 19.48 24.47
C PRO A 148 -8.71 19.66 23.46
N ALA A 149 -9.20 20.89 23.30
CA ALA A 149 -10.25 21.20 22.33
C ALA A 149 -9.81 20.80 20.90
N GLY A 150 -10.72 20.18 20.14
CA GLY A 150 -10.43 19.69 18.78
C GLY A 150 -9.67 18.35 18.71
N HIS A 151 -9.37 17.71 19.84
CA HIS A 151 -8.69 16.42 19.88
C HIS A 151 -9.58 15.29 20.41
N ASP A 152 -9.41 14.10 19.85
CA ASP A 152 -10.10 12.86 20.22
C ASP A 152 -9.14 11.89 20.93
N LEU A 153 -9.46 11.51 22.17
CA LEU A 153 -8.73 10.48 22.91
C LEU A 153 -9.24 9.07 22.58
N ARG A 154 -8.48 8.34 21.78
CA ARG A 154 -8.80 6.99 21.30
C ARG A 154 -7.90 5.94 21.97
N SER A 155 -8.48 4.82 22.41
CA SER A 155 -7.74 3.73 23.06
C SER A 155 -8.22 2.34 22.67
N THR A 156 -7.29 1.38 22.59
CA THR A 156 -7.53 -0.05 22.36
C THR A 156 -6.90 -0.88 23.50
N GLY A 157 -7.10 -2.20 23.49
CA GLY A 157 -6.53 -3.07 24.52
C GLY A 157 -7.26 -3.01 25.87
N ARG A 158 -8.55 -2.65 25.89
CA ARG A 158 -9.30 -2.51 27.16
C ARG A 158 -9.38 -3.81 27.98
N SER A 159 -9.49 -4.94 27.30
CA SER A 159 -9.72 -6.26 27.92
C SER A 159 -8.64 -7.29 27.57
N SER A 160 -7.93 -7.14 26.45
CA SER A 160 -6.86 -8.05 26.02
C SER A 160 -5.99 -7.39 24.95
N GLY A 161 -4.75 -7.89 24.79
CA GLY A 161 -3.78 -7.39 23.80
C GLY A 161 -3.12 -6.07 24.20
N ASP A 162 -2.36 -5.50 23.26
CA ASP A 162 -1.61 -4.25 23.46
C ASP A 162 -2.54 -3.06 23.73
N ILE A 163 -2.18 -2.23 24.72
CA ILE A 163 -2.86 -0.96 24.96
C ILE A 163 -2.21 0.09 24.05
N VAL A 164 -2.95 0.56 23.06
CA VAL A 164 -2.54 1.72 22.25
C VAL A 164 -3.45 2.88 22.60
N VAL A 165 -2.86 4.00 23.00
CA VAL A 165 -3.55 5.26 23.29
C VAL A 165 -3.06 6.30 22.30
N ILE A 166 -3.98 6.99 21.63
CA ILE A 166 -3.69 8.01 20.62
C ILE A 166 -4.54 9.23 20.89
N LEU A 167 -3.91 10.40 20.75
CA LEU A 167 -4.59 11.69 20.71
C LEU A 167 -4.65 12.14 19.26
N GLY A 168 -5.82 12.02 18.62
CA GLY A 168 -6.02 12.41 17.22
C GLY A 168 -6.64 13.80 17.08
N THR A 169 -6.44 14.45 15.95
CA THR A 169 -7.06 15.74 15.60
C THR A 169 -8.41 15.59 14.89
N GLY A 170 -8.83 14.34 14.64
CA GLY A 170 -10.09 14.03 13.97
C GLY A 170 -10.00 13.99 12.44
N SER A 171 -8.80 14.06 11.87
CA SER A 171 -8.59 13.98 10.41
C SER A 171 -9.10 12.64 9.83
N PRO A 172 -9.64 12.63 8.59
CA PRO A 172 -10.04 11.39 7.90
C PRO A 172 -8.90 10.38 7.75
N ALA A 173 -7.67 10.84 7.52
CA ALA A 173 -6.48 9.98 7.40
C ALA A 173 -6.15 9.28 8.74
N GLU A 174 -6.18 10.02 9.85
CA GLU A 174 -5.97 9.48 11.20
C GLU A 174 -7.09 8.53 11.63
N THR A 175 -8.31 8.74 11.14
CA THR A 175 -9.44 7.85 11.40
C THR A 175 -9.29 6.52 10.67
N SER A 176 -8.80 6.53 9.43
CA SER A 176 -8.43 5.33 8.68
C SER A 176 -7.27 4.57 9.35
N ASP A 177 -6.22 5.28 9.78
CA ASP A 177 -5.11 4.69 10.53
C ASP A 177 -5.54 4.13 11.89
N TRP A 178 -6.42 4.83 12.60
CA TRP A 178 -7.02 4.34 13.84
C TRP A 178 -7.84 3.08 13.61
N ASP A 179 -8.67 3.01 12.58
CA ASP A 179 -9.43 1.81 12.27
C ASP A 179 -8.54 0.64 11.84
N ARG A 180 -7.43 0.92 11.14
CA ARG A 180 -6.39 -0.08 10.86
C ARG A 180 -5.78 -0.60 12.16
N ILE A 181 -5.34 0.27 13.06
CA ILE A 181 -4.74 -0.08 14.36
C ILE A 181 -5.74 -0.85 15.22
N ARG A 182 -6.95 -0.31 15.44
CA ARG A 182 -8.03 -0.93 16.21
C ARG A 182 -8.39 -2.31 15.70
N THR A 183 -8.53 -2.46 14.38
CA THR A 183 -8.86 -3.74 13.76
C THR A 183 -7.72 -4.73 13.92
N THR A 184 -6.47 -4.27 13.80
CA THR A 184 -5.27 -5.09 13.92
C THR A 184 -5.06 -5.57 15.35
N THR A 185 -5.10 -4.68 16.35
CA THR A 185 -4.92 -5.03 17.76
C THR A 185 -6.04 -5.93 18.28
N ARG A 186 -7.29 -5.74 17.83
CA ARG A 186 -8.41 -6.63 18.22
C ARG A 186 -8.34 -8.03 17.60
N LYS A 187 -7.49 -8.25 16.60
CA LYS A 187 -7.35 -9.52 15.86
C LYS A 187 -6.22 -10.40 16.39
N ILE A 188 -5.39 -9.85 17.27
CA ILE A 188 -4.12 -10.40 17.69
C ILE A 188 -4.23 -10.88 19.12
N THR A 189 -3.94 -12.16 19.29
CA THR A 189 -3.89 -12.80 20.59
C THR A 189 -2.44 -13.05 20.95
N THR A 190 -1.84 -12.13 21.70
CA THR A 190 -0.42 -12.20 22.12
C THR A 190 -0.23 -12.78 23.52
N ASN A 191 -1.30 -12.85 24.31
CA ASN A 191 -1.29 -13.41 25.66
C ASN A 191 -1.30 -14.95 25.59
N ILE A 192 -0.51 -15.61 26.45
CA ILE A 192 -0.34 -17.07 26.53
C ILE A 192 -1.69 -17.80 26.75
N GLU A 193 -2.54 -17.33 27.66
CA GLU A 193 -3.85 -17.97 27.95
C GLU A 193 -4.78 -17.88 26.75
N ALA A 194 -4.78 -16.70 26.11
CA ALA A 194 -5.61 -16.47 24.95
C ALA A 194 -5.04 -17.19 23.71
N LEU A 195 -3.71 -17.37 23.62
CA LEU A 195 -3.05 -18.18 22.60
C LEU A 195 -3.43 -19.66 22.77
N ARG A 196 -3.42 -20.19 23.99
CA ARG A 196 -3.93 -21.54 24.30
C ARG A 196 -5.37 -21.71 23.82
N ALA A 197 -6.27 -20.79 24.22
CA ALA A 197 -7.66 -20.83 23.79
C ALA A 197 -7.81 -20.75 22.26
N ALA A 198 -6.97 -19.95 21.59
CA ALA A 198 -6.95 -19.87 20.13
C ALA A 198 -6.51 -21.20 19.50
N LEU A 199 -5.45 -21.83 19.99
CA LEU A 199 -4.95 -23.10 19.46
C LEU A 199 -5.94 -24.26 19.64
N GLU A 200 -6.70 -24.26 20.73
CA GLU A 200 -7.72 -25.28 21.02
C GLU A 200 -8.99 -25.12 20.17
N THR A 201 -9.44 -23.88 19.95
CA THR A 201 -10.75 -23.61 19.33
C THR A 201 -10.70 -23.40 17.82
N THR A 202 -9.53 -23.06 17.26
CA THR A 202 -9.39 -22.65 15.86
C THR A 202 -8.80 -23.74 14.97
N SER A 203 -8.82 -23.50 13.66
CA SER A 203 -8.28 -24.40 12.64
C SER A 203 -6.76 -24.27 12.40
N ILE A 204 -6.02 -23.59 13.28
CA ILE A 204 -4.56 -23.40 13.16
C ILE A 204 -3.85 -24.76 13.04
N LEU A 205 -4.21 -25.72 13.90
CA LEU A 205 -3.60 -27.05 13.97
C LEU A 205 -4.34 -28.09 13.10
N LYS A 206 -5.08 -27.65 12.07
CA LYS A 206 -5.85 -28.56 11.20
C LYS A 206 -4.94 -29.54 10.44
N GLN A 207 -3.70 -29.12 10.15
CA GLN A 207 -2.70 -29.94 9.44
C GLN A 207 -1.97 -30.94 10.34
N ILE A 208 -2.41 -31.09 11.59
CA ILE A 208 -1.85 -32.02 12.58
C ILE A 208 -2.94 -33.00 13.01
N SER A 209 -2.56 -34.28 13.08
CA SER A 209 -3.41 -35.38 13.55
C SER A 209 -3.94 -35.10 14.95
N LYS A 210 -5.17 -35.56 15.23
CA LYS A 210 -5.88 -35.24 16.48
C LYS A 210 -5.09 -35.65 17.72
N ASP A 211 -4.38 -36.78 17.65
CA ASP A 211 -3.63 -37.35 18.77
C ASP A 211 -2.39 -36.50 19.14
N LEU A 212 -1.83 -35.76 18.18
CA LEU A 212 -0.65 -34.91 18.38
C LEU A 212 -0.99 -33.47 18.73
N ARG A 213 -2.27 -33.07 18.66
CA ARG A 213 -2.67 -31.68 18.95
C ARG A 213 -2.31 -31.22 20.36
N PRO A 214 -2.52 -32.02 21.44
CA PRO A 214 -2.10 -31.61 22.78
C PRO A 214 -0.59 -31.34 22.85
N ARG A 215 0.22 -32.23 22.27
CA ARG A 215 1.68 -32.07 22.18
C ARG A 215 2.08 -30.81 21.41
N ALA A 216 1.44 -30.56 20.26
CA ALA A 216 1.68 -29.37 19.45
C ALA A 216 1.32 -28.06 20.17
N ILE A 217 0.26 -28.07 20.99
CA ILE A 217 -0.13 -26.91 21.81
C ILE A 217 0.95 -26.61 22.84
N GLU A 218 1.40 -27.62 23.60
CA GLU A 218 2.43 -27.39 24.62
C GLU A 218 3.76 -26.91 24.00
N ILE A 219 4.20 -27.48 22.87
CA ILE A 219 5.40 -26.98 22.15
C ILE A 219 5.27 -25.50 21.81
N LEU A 220 4.11 -25.06 21.31
CA LEU A 220 3.89 -23.66 20.94
C LEU A 220 3.81 -22.73 22.16
N LEU A 221 3.32 -23.22 23.29
CA LEU A 221 3.25 -22.44 24.53
C LEU A 221 4.61 -22.33 25.21
N ASP A 222 5.39 -23.41 25.23
CA ASP A 222 6.78 -23.41 25.70
C ASP A 222 7.64 -22.47 24.82
N LEU A 223 7.46 -22.54 23.50
CA LEU A 223 8.11 -21.61 22.57
C LEU A 223 7.66 -20.16 22.80
N ALA A 224 6.37 -19.91 23.08
CA ALA A 224 5.89 -18.57 23.39
C ALA A 224 6.52 -18.01 24.67
N ALA A 225 6.69 -18.85 25.70
CA ALA A 225 7.33 -18.47 26.95
C ALA A 225 8.82 -18.15 26.75
N ASP A 226 9.53 -18.96 25.98
CA ASP A 226 10.96 -18.77 25.73
C ASP A 226 11.23 -17.57 24.80
N LEU A 227 10.40 -17.38 23.76
CA LEU A 227 10.45 -16.17 22.94
C LEU A 227 10.23 -14.90 23.78
N LEU A 228 9.35 -14.95 24.77
CA LEU A 228 9.10 -13.81 25.65
C LEU A 228 10.35 -13.41 26.43
N ALA A 229 11.17 -14.38 26.88
CA ALA A 229 12.47 -14.11 27.51
C ALA A 229 13.45 -13.41 26.56
N HIS A 230 13.26 -13.58 25.25
CA HIS A 230 14.03 -12.95 24.19
C HIS A 230 13.43 -11.62 23.68
N GLU A 231 12.38 -11.09 24.33
CA GLU A 231 11.61 -9.90 23.94
C GLU A 231 10.82 -10.05 22.63
N VAL A 232 10.63 -11.30 22.20
CA VAL A 232 9.87 -11.66 21.01
C VAL A 232 8.56 -12.30 21.44
N ARG A 233 7.47 -12.09 20.71
CA ARG A 233 6.16 -12.64 21.12
C ARG A 233 5.58 -13.56 20.07
N LEU A 234 4.98 -14.66 20.50
CA LEU A 234 4.17 -15.51 19.63
C LEU A 234 2.71 -15.10 19.76
N GLY A 235 2.05 -14.82 18.63
CA GLY A 235 0.65 -14.46 18.59
C GLY A 235 -0.15 -15.27 17.58
N ALA A 236 -1.46 -15.33 17.79
CA ALA A 236 -2.41 -15.91 16.84
C ALA A 236 -3.34 -14.85 16.26
N ASN A 237 -3.57 -14.90 14.95
CA ASN A 237 -4.56 -14.08 14.27
C ASN A 237 -5.82 -14.90 13.98
N VAL A 238 -6.80 -14.81 14.88
CA VAL A 238 -7.99 -15.68 14.88
C VAL A 238 -9.14 -15.21 14.00
N LYS A 239 -9.11 -13.96 13.48
CA LYS A 239 -10.21 -13.41 12.68
C LYS A 239 -10.01 -13.52 11.17
N LEU A 240 -8.92 -14.14 10.73
CA LEU A 240 -8.72 -14.47 9.32
C LEU A 240 -9.61 -15.67 8.95
N LYS A 241 -9.98 -15.77 7.67
CA LYS A 241 -10.65 -16.96 7.12
C LYS A 241 -9.82 -18.23 7.41
N THR A 242 -8.50 -18.09 7.36
CA THR A 242 -7.53 -19.08 7.82
C THR A 242 -6.71 -18.46 8.96
N PRO A 243 -6.99 -18.83 10.21
CA PRO A 243 -6.19 -18.40 11.35
C PRO A 243 -4.72 -18.78 11.17
N LYS A 244 -3.81 -17.86 11.54
CA LYS A 244 -2.36 -18.04 11.39
C LYS A 244 -1.62 -17.61 12.65
N LEU A 245 -0.51 -18.29 12.94
CA LEU A 245 0.44 -17.86 13.97
C LEU A 245 1.42 -16.87 13.36
N PHE A 246 1.90 -15.94 14.16
CA PHE A 246 2.93 -15.00 13.76
C PHE A 246 3.83 -14.68 14.94
N ILE A 247 5.07 -14.35 14.63
CA ILE A 247 6.02 -13.84 15.60
C ILE A 247 5.95 -12.32 15.55
N GLN A 248 5.85 -11.65 16.70
CA GLN A 248 5.85 -10.21 16.82
C GLN A 248 7.17 -9.77 17.44
N ALA A 249 8.01 -9.17 16.60
CA ALA A 249 9.23 -8.49 16.98
C ALA A 249 9.26 -7.17 16.21
N GLY A 250 9.24 -6.05 16.94
CA GLY A 250 9.13 -4.71 16.36
C GLY A 250 7.87 -4.53 15.50
N SER A 251 8.06 -4.05 14.26
CA SER A 251 6.98 -3.73 13.32
C SER A 251 6.53 -4.91 12.44
N ARG A 252 7.32 -5.98 12.39
CA ARG A 252 7.10 -7.14 11.52
C ARG A 252 6.32 -8.24 12.23
N ARG A 253 5.66 -9.05 11.41
CA ARG A 253 4.87 -10.22 11.84
C ARG A 253 5.08 -11.42 10.93
N PRO A 254 6.29 -12.01 10.87
CA PRO A 254 6.50 -13.22 10.08
C PRO A 254 5.56 -14.33 10.53
N THR A 255 5.02 -15.08 9.57
CA THR A 255 4.11 -16.19 9.86
C THR A 255 4.92 -17.35 10.43
N LEU A 256 4.40 -17.96 11.49
CA LEU A 256 4.89 -19.23 12.01
C LEU A 256 3.87 -20.31 11.64
N THR A 257 4.35 -21.45 11.15
CA THR A 257 3.50 -22.58 10.78
C THR A 257 4.03 -23.85 11.45
N LEU A 258 3.12 -24.60 12.08
CA LEU A 258 3.42 -25.93 12.61
C LEU A 258 2.60 -26.94 11.82
N THR A 259 3.28 -27.91 11.23
CA THR A 259 2.71 -28.92 10.33
C THR A 259 3.14 -30.31 10.74
N GLU A 260 2.35 -31.33 10.42
CA GLU A 260 2.79 -32.71 10.54
C GLU A 260 3.42 -33.18 9.23
N LEU A 261 4.60 -33.78 9.30
CA LEU A 261 5.25 -34.41 8.16
C LEU A 261 4.42 -35.61 7.71
N LEU A 262 4.36 -35.80 6.39
CA LEU A 262 3.66 -36.93 5.79
C LEU A 262 4.69 -37.91 5.25
N ASP A 263 4.53 -39.19 5.58
CA ASP A 263 5.30 -40.27 4.98
C ASP A 263 4.62 -40.71 3.67
N GLU A 264 5.41 -40.90 2.61
CA GLU A 264 4.94 -41.46 1.35
C GLU A 264 5.02 -42.98 1.43
N VAL A 265 3.87 -43.62 1.50
CA VAL A 265 3.73 -45.08 1.55
C VAL A 265 3.20 -45.56 0.19
N PRO A 266 3.63 -46.71 -0.34
CA PRO A 266 3.09 -47.24 -1.59
C PRO A 266 1.56 -47.30 -1.56
N HIS A 267 0.91 -46.75 -2.59
CA HIS A 267 -0.54 -46.70 -2.68
C HIS A 267 -1.09 -48.11 -2.88
N ILE A 268 -2.08 -48.48 -2.08
CA ILE A 268 -2.81 -49.74 -2.23
C ILE A 268 -4.14 -49.41 -2.90
N PRO A 269 -4.36 -49.82 -4.17
CA PRO A 269 -5.59 -49.50 -4.89
C PRO A 269 -6.82 -49.95 -4.13
N THR A 270 -7.72 -49.02 -3.83
CA THR A 270 -8.96 -49.32 -3.12
C THR A 270 -9.88 -50.19 -3.98
N ALA A 271 -10.80 -50.94 -3.36
CA ALA A 271 -11.74 -51.80 -4.11
C ALA A 271 -12.59 -51.01 -5.13
N ALA A 272 -12.83 -49.71 -4.88
CA ALA A 272 -13.50 -48.81 -5.82
C ALA A 272 -12.60 -48.47 -7.02
N GLU A 273 -11.34 -48.09 -6.78
CA GLU A 273 -10.36 -47.82 -7.83
C GLU A 273 -10.04 -49.06 -8.66
N GLN A 274 -10.02 -50.25 -8.04
CA GLN A 274 -9.87 -51.52 -8.76
C GLN A 274 -11.06 -51.80 -9.69
N ARG A 275 -12.29 -51.51 -9.26
CA ARG A 275 -13.49 -51.61 -10.13
C ARG A 275 -13.44 -50.59 -11.26
N GLU A 276 -12.90 -49.40 -10.99
CA GLU A 276 -12.77 -48.35 -11.99
C GLU A 276 -11.67 -48.67 -13.01
N LEU A 277 -10.52 -49.19 -12.58
CA LEU A 277 -9.46 -49.70 -13.45
C LEU A 277 -9.95 -50.83 -14.36
N ARG A 278 -10.86 -51.70 -13.87
CA ARG A 278 -11.50 -52.73 -14.71
C ARG A 278 -12.37 -52.13 -15.80
N ARG A 279 -13.02 -50.99 -15.55
CA ARG A 279 -13.85 -50.28 -16.54
C ARG A 279 -13.02 -49.40 -17.48
N THR A 280 -11.93 -48.84 -16.96
CA THR A 280 -11.07 -47.87 -17.64
C THR A 280 -9.60 -48.19 -17.36
N PRO A 281 -8.99 -49.16 -18.08
CA PRO A 281 -7.64 -49.66 -17.79
C PRO A 281 -6.51 -48.64 -17.96
N TRP A 282 -6.74 -47.57 -18.73
CA TRP A 282 -5.77 -46.50 -18.96
C TRP A 282 -5.78 -45.41 -17.86
N LYS A 283 -6.67 -45.51 -16.86
CA LYS A 283 -6.70 -44.55 -15.75
C LYS A 283 -5.50 -44.81 -14.83
N GLN A 284 -4.68 -43.80 -14.57
CA GLN A 284 -3.55 -43.92 -13.66
C GLN A 284 -4.02 -43.72 -12.22
N VAL A 285 -3.73 -44.70 -11.35
CA VAL A 285 -3.84 -44.55 -9.90
C VAL A 285 -2.56 -43.92 -9.34
N PRO A 286 -2.64 -43.15 -8.25
CA PRO A 286 -1.45 -42.66 -7.55
C PRO A 286 -0.48 -43.80 -7.21
N LYS A 287 0.83 -43.53 -7.25
CA LYS A 287 1.86 -44.53 -6.88
C LYS A 287 2.07 -44.63 -5.38
N SER A 288 1.76 -43.55 -4.66
CA SER A 288 2.00 -43.41 -3.23
C SER A 288 0.86 -42.65 -2.57
N ASP A 289 0.49 -43.10 -1.37
CA ASP A 289 -0.39 -42.39 -0.45
C ASP A 289 0.44 -41.62 0.57
N ARG A 290 -0.10 -40.48 1.02
CA ARG A 290 0.52 -39.66 2.06
C ARG A 290 -0.16 -39.92 3.39
N VAL A 291 0.57 -40.49 4.33
CA VAL A 291 0.06 -40.77 5.68
C VAL A 291 0.75 -39.87 6.71
N PRO A 292 0.04 -39.39 7.74
CA PRO A 292 0.66 -38.61 8.81
C PRO A 292 1.75 -39.41 9.54
N SER A 293 2.95 -38.87 9.62
CA SER A 293 4.14 -39.60 10.12
C SER A 293 4.29 -39.58 11.63
N GLY A 294 3.49 -38.78 12.36
CA GLY A 294 3.71 -38.54 13.79
C GLY A 294 4.76 -37.47 14.11
N ARG A 295 5.49 -36.95 13.11
CA ARG A 295 6.59 -35.99 13.28
C ARG A 295 6.14 -34.58 12.93
N LEU A 296 6.51 -33.63 13.78
CA LEU A 296 6.18 -32.21 13.59
C LEU A 296 7.28 -31.47 12.81
N HIS A 297 6.87 -30.46 12.05
CA HIS A 297 7.71 -29.55 11.30
C HIS A 297 7.28 -28.11 11.58
N LEU A 298 8.19 -27.33 12.14
CA LEU A 298 8.01 -25.92 12.46
C LEU A 298 8.72 -25.07 11.41
N GLN A 299 8.02 -24.08 10.87
CA GLN A 299 8.56 -23.15 9.88
C GLN A 299 8.27 -21.71 10.26
N VAL A 300 9.27 -20.85 10.12
CA VAL A 300 9.14 -19.38 10.29
C VAL A 300 9.51 -18.70 8.97
N GLU A 301 8.60 -17.89 8.44
CA GLU A 301 8.86 -17.14 7.21
C GLU A 301 9.92 -16.06 7.41
N ARG A 302 10.85 -15.95 6.45
CA ARG A 302 11.89 -14.91 6.36
C ARG A 302 11.67 -14.02 5.15
N ASP A 303 12.40 -12.90 5.11
CA ASP A 303 12.32 -11.99 3.99
C ASP A 303 13.00 -12.51 2.73
N GLY A 304 12.42 -12.16 1.59
CA GLY A 304 12.88 -12.58 0.29
C GLY A 304 12.40 -13.97 -0.14
N SER A 305 12.80 -14.31 -1.35
CA SER A 305 12.60 -15.63 -1.94
C SER A 305 13.87 -16.00 -2.68
N HIS A 306 14.12 -17.29 -2.79
CA HIS A 306 15.16 -17.82 -3.65
C HIS A 306 14.56 -18.76 -4.68
N MET A 307 15.20 -18.81 -5.84
CA MET A 307 14.82 -19.72 -6.90
C MET A 307 15.41 -21.09 -6.58
N THR A 308 14.56 -22.11 -6.44
CA THR A 308 15.02 -23.48 -6.24
C THR A 308 15.49 -24.07 -7.56
N LYS A 309 16.44 -25.01 -7.48
CA LYS A 309 16.85 -25.79 -8.65
C LYS A 309 15.61 -26.52 -9.21
N PRO A 310 15.44 -26.57 -10.54
CA PRO A 310 14.33 -27.29 -11.15
C PRO A 310 14.32 -28.73 -10.65
N ASP A 311 13.15 -29.20 -10.20
CA ASP A 311 12.96 -30.58 -9.78
C ASP A 311 12.79 -31.51 -11.00
N ARG A 312 12.36 -32.76 -10.79
CA ARG A 312 12.07 -33.73 -11.86
C ARG A 312 11.01 -33.25 -12.88
N SER A 313 10.22 -32.21 -12.58
CA SER A 313 9.26 -31.58 -13.49
C SER A 313 9.84 -30.47 -14.35
N GLY A 314 11.12 -30.09 -14.16
CA GLY A 314 11.84 -29.14 -15.01
C GLY A 314 11.56 -27.66 -14.73
N TYR A 315 10.67 -27.34 -13.79
CA TYR A 315 10.35 -25.96 -13.42
C TYR A 315 11.07 -25.54 -12.14
N SER A 316 11.80 -24.42 -12.20
CA SER A 316 12.33 -23.75 -11.00
C SER A 316 11.18 -23.08 -10.24
N GLN A 317 11.08 -23.35 -8.94
CA GLN A 317 10.03 -22.75 -8.11
C GLN A 317 10.63 -21.63 -7.25
N TYR A 318 9.90 -20.52 -7.12
CA TYR A 318 10.25 -19.51 -6.14
C TYR A 318 9.84 -20.00 -4.75
N LYS A 319 10.80 -20.40 -3.92
CA LYS A 319 10.54 -20.73 -2.52
C LYS A 319 10.80 -19.49 -1.67
N ARG A 320 9.85 -19.18 -0.80
CA ARG A 320 10.01 -18.11 0.19
C ARG A 320 11.13 -18.50 1.15
N ASN A 321 11.95 -17.53 1.54
CA ASN A 321 12.96 -17.79 2.57
C ASN A 321 12.24 -18.13 3.88
N GLY A 322 12.83 -19.03 4.66
CA GLY A 322 12.27 -19.45 5.93
C GLY A 322 13.23 -20.34 6.69
N ASP A 323 13.16 -20.28 8.00
CA ASP A 323 13.86 -21.20 8.89
C ASP A 323 12.94 -22.39 9.16
N GLU A 324 13.49 -23.61 9.09
CA GLU A 324 12.75 -24.86 9.19
C GLU A 324 13.39 -25.75 10.27
N TRP A 325 12.56 -26.29 11.16
CA TRP A 325 12.96 -27.22 12.22
C TRP A 325 12.07 -28.46 12.20
N PHE A 326 12.68 -29.62 12.42
CA PHE A 326 12.01 -30.92 12.30
C PHE A 326 12.08 -31.71 13.61
N ASP A 327 11.04 -32.49 13.86
CA ASP A 327 10.96 -33.43 14.96
C ASP A 327 11.74 -34.71 14.64
N GLU A 328 12.88 -34.89 15.29
CA GLU A 328 13.75 -36.05 15.13
C GLU A 328 13.77 -36.93 16.39
N LYS A 329 14.01 -38.24 16.20
CA LYS A 329 14.06 -39.22 17.31
C LYS A 329 15.03 -38.84 18.44
N ARG A 330 16.13 -38.15 18.14
CA ARG A 330 17.15 -37.72 19.11
C ARG A 330 17.05 -36.24 19.48
N LYS A 331 16.52 -35.42 18.58
CA LYS A 331 16.34 -33.98 18.73
C LYS A 331 14.86 -33.65 18.51
N THR A 332 14.06 -33.84 19.55
CA THR A 332 12.64 -33.47 19.48
C THR A 332 12.49 -31.95 19.50
N LEU A 333 11.39 -31.43 18.95
CA LEU A 333 11.18 -29.98 18.89
C LEU A 333 11.18 -29.33 20.29
N GLU A 334 10.69 -30.03 21.31
CA GLU A 334 10.68 -29.57 22.70
C GLU A 334 12.09 -29.24 23.22
N ARG A 335 13.08 -30.06 22.84
CA ARG A 335 14.48 -29.85 23.24
C ARG A 335 15.16 -28.74 22.43
N GLN A 336 14.65 -28.46 21.24
CA GLN A 336 15.18 -27.43 20.35
C GLN A 336 14.62 -26.04 20.65
N ILE A 337 13.63 -25.88 21.55
CA ILE A 337 12.96 -24.60 21.82
C ILE A 337 13.94 -23.44 22.07
N PRO A 338 14.97 -23.56 22.93
CA PRO A 338 15.93 -22.48 23.16
C PRO A 338 16.72 -22.09 21.91
N GLU A 339 17.09 -23.09 21.09
CA GLU A 339 17.80 -22.87 19.83
C GLU A 339 16.88 -22.18 18.81
N ILE A 340 15.63 -22.64 18.71
CA ILE A 340 14.60 -22.08 17.84
C ILE A 340 14.32 -20.62 18.21
N ALA A 341 14.12 -20.31 19.49
CA ALA A 341 13.83 -18.95 19.95
C ALA A 341 14.99 -17.99 19.67
N SER A 342 16.24 -18.43 19.92
CA SER A 342 17.45 -17.66 19.61
C SER A 342 17.61 -17.41 18.11
N ALA A 343 17.39 -18.44 17.28
CA ALA A 343 17.43 -18.32 15.82
C ALA A 343 16.33 -17.38 15.28
N ILE A 344 15.11 -17.44 15.84
CA ILE A 344 14.01 -16.52 15.51
C ILE A 344 14.43 -15.07 15.80
N LYS A 345 14.98 -14.79 16.99
CA LYS A 345 15.46 -13.45 17.35
C LYS A 345 16.55 -12.97 16.39
N LYS A 346 17.59 -13.78 16.20
CA LYS A 346 18.71 -13.44 15.31
C LYS A 346 18.23 -13.10 13.90
N GLY A 347 17.43 -13.96 13.29
CA GLY A 347 16.98 -13.70 11.93
C GLY A 347 16.06 -12.49 11.82
N THR A 348 15.35 -12.09 12.90
CA THR A 348 14.57 -10.85 12.88
C THR A 348 15.48 -9.63 12.76
N VAL A 349 16.61 -9.63 13.47
CA VAL A 349 17.63 -8.58 13.35
C VAL A 349 18.25 -8.60 11.95
N ASP A 350 18.65 -9.79 11.46
CA ASP A 350 19.23 -9.93 10.13
C ASP A 350 18.27 -9.44 9.02
N ASP A 351 16.97 -9.72 9.13
CA ASP A 351 15.92 -9.29 8.19
C ASP A 351 15.72 -7.75 8.21
N ASP A 352 15.86 -7.11 9.37
CA ASP A 352 15.78 -5.66 9.48
C ASP A 352 17.04 -4.97 8.94
N ASP A 353 18.23 -5.49 9.26
CA ASP A 353 19.50 -5.01 8.72
C ASP A 353 19.60 -5.17 7.20
N ALA A 354 19.12 -6.30 6.66
CA ALA A 354 19.05 -6.52 5.21
C ALA A 354 18.14 -5.50 4.52
N ARG A 355 17.00 -5.17 5.14
CA ARG A 355 16.07 -4.17 4.61
C ARG A 355 16.66 -2.77 4.64
N GLU A 356 17.39 -2.40 5.69
CA GLU A 356 18.04 -1.09 5.75
C GLU A 356 19.12 -0.94 4.69
N ARG A 357 19.95 -1.96 4.51
CA ARG A 357 20.92 -2.01 3.41
C ARG A 357 20.25 -1.89 2.03
N GLU A 358 19.13 -2.57 1.82
CA GLU A 358 18.37 -2.47 0.56
C GLU A 358 17.75 -1.08 0.37
N LYS A 359 17.22 -0.46 1.43
CA LYS A 359 16.73 0.92 1.37
C LYS A 359 17.84 1.90 1.01
N GLN A 360 19.01 1.79 1.66
CA GLN A 360 20.18 2.61 1.36
C GLN A 360 20.61 2.43 -0.09
N ARG A 361 20.73 1.18 -0.57
CA ARG A 361 21.05 0.89 -1.97
C ARG A 361 20.07 1.51 -2.96
N ARG A 362 18.78 1.50 -2.65
CA ARG A 362 17.76 2.13 -3.51
C ARG A 362 17.88 3.64 -3.56
N VAL A 363 18.16 4.27 -2.41
CA VAL A 363 18.40 5.72 -2.34
C VAL A 363 19.67 6.06 -3.12
N GLU A 364 20.77 5.38 -2.86
CA GLU A 364 22.04 5.57 -3.59
C GLU A 364 21.89 5.33 -5.09
N ALA A 365 21.17 4.29 -5.51
CA ALA A 365 20.91 4.01 -6.92
C ALA A 365 20.03 5.08 -7.56
N HIS A 366 19.05 5.60 -6.83
CA HIS A 366 18.21 6.69 -7.29
C HIS A 366 19.04 7.98 -7.46
N GLU A 367 19.82 8.35 -6.45
CA GLU A 367 20.71 9.51 -6.50
C GLU A 367 21.79 9.38 -7.60
N ALA A 368 22.33 8.17 -7.81
CA ALA A 368 23.25 7.90 -8.91
C ALA A 368 22.57 8.07 -10.27
N HIS A 369 21.36 7.53 -10.42
CA HIS A 369 20.57 7.68 -11.64
C HIS A 369 20.21 9.14 -11.93
N GLU A 370 19.83 9.92 -10.91
CA GLU A 370 19.57 11.36 -11.05
C GLU A 370 20.82 12.13 -11.47
N ARG A 371 21.99 11.80 -10.90
CA ARG A 371 23.28 12.39 -11.30
C ARG A 371 23.64 12.06 -12.74
N GLU A 372 23.45 10.81 -13.17
CA GLU A 372 23.68 10.38 -14.55
C GLU A 372 22.75 11.12 -15.52
N GLN A 373 21.46 11.22 -15.21
CA GLN A 373 20.51 11.97 -16.04
C GLN A 373 20.85 13.46 -16.10
N ALA A 374 21.27 14.07 -14.99
CA ALA A 374 21.67 15.47 -14.96
C ALA A 374 22.94 15.71 -15.79
N ALA A 375 23.92 14.79 -15.73
CA ALA A 375 25.12 14.85 -16.55
C ALA A 375 24.79 14.68 -18.05
N GLN A 376 23.89 13.75 -18.40
CA GLN A 376 23.42 13.58 -19.78
C GLN A 376 22.69 14.82 -20.30
N ARG A 377 21.84 15.45 -19.48
CA ARG A 377 21.15 16.70 -19.84
C ARG A 377 22.14 17.84 -20.10
N ARG A 378 23.12 18.03 -19.22
CA ARG A 378 24.16 19.07 -19.41
C ARG A 378 24.96 18.85 -20.69
N ALA A 379 25.43 17.62 -20.92
CA ALA A 379 26.15 17.29 -22.15
C ALA A 379 25.30 17.51 -23.41
N TRP A 380 24.00 17.22 -23.33
CA TRP A 380 23.05 17.49 -24.42
C TRP A 380 22.83 19.01 -24.63
N GLU A 381 22.68 19.79 -23.57
CA GLU A 381 22.55 21.26 -23.63
C GLU A 381 23.79 21.89 -24.26
N ASP A 382 24.99 21.48 -23.82
CA ASP A 382 26.26 21.96 -24.34
C ASP A 382 26.41 21.64 -25.84
N LEU A 383 26.09 20.40 -26.24
CA LEU A 383 26.10 19.98 -27.64
C LEU A 383 25.09 20.77 -28.47
N ARG A 384 23.87 20.96 -27.95
CA ARG A 384 22.81 21.72 -28.64
C ARG A 384 23.20 23.18 -28.82
N ASN A 385 23.86 23.79 -27.84
CA ASN A 385 24.37 25.16 -27.94
C ASN A 385 25.44 25.27 -29.03
N CYS A 386 26.42 24.36 -29.05
CA CYS A 386 27.44 24.31 -30.09
C CYS A 386 26.82 24.08 -31.49
N ALA A 387 25.82 23.19 -31.59
CA ALA A 387 25.09 22.93 -32.82
C ALA A 387 24.31 24.16 -33.30
N ARG A 388 23.68 24.91 -32.37
CA ARG A 388 22.96 26.15 -32.67
C ARG A 388 23.88 27.22 -33.24
N GLU A 389 25.06 27.40 -32.67
CA GLU A 389 26.04 28.37 -33.17
C GLU A 389 26.44 28.06 -34.62
N LYS A 390 26.72 26.79 -34.93
CA LYS A 390 27.04 26.33 -36.29
C LYS A 390 25.86 26.53 -37.25
N ALA A 391 24.67 26.10 -36.86
CA ALA A 391 23.46 26.23 -37.69
C ALA A 391 23.10 27.70 -37.99
N ILE A 392 23.33 28.62 -37.05
CA ILE A 392 23.15 30.07 -37.29
C ILE A 392 24.09 30.57 -38.38
N VAL A 393 25.35 30.15 -38.37
CA VAL A 393 26.33 30.55 -39.39
C VAL A 393 25.90 30.04 -40.76
N GLU A 394 25.56 28.76 -40.87
CA GLU A 394 25.11 28.16 -42.13
C GLU A 394 23.83 28.82 -42.67
N LEU A 395 22.85 29.11 -41.80
CA LEU A 395 21.61 29.78 -42.18
C LEU A 395 21.85 31.22 -42.67
N ARG A 396 22.77 31.95 -42.03
CA ARG A 396 23.18 33.29 -42.44
C ARG A 396 23.88 33.28 -43.79
N GLU A 397 24.82 32.35 -43.99
CA GLU A 397 25.52 32.18 -45.26
C GLU A 397 24.54 31.83 -46.39
N ALA A 398 23.66 30.85 -46.17
CA ALA A 398 22.65 30.46 -47.16
C ALA A 398 21.68 31.61 -47.50
N THR A 399 21.26 32.38 -46.49
CA THR A 399 20.38 33.54 -46.69
C THR A 399 21.09 34.65 -47.45
N PHE A 400 22.34 34.95 -47.10
CA PHE A 400 23.16 35.96 -47.78
C PHE A 400 23.41 35.59 -49.25
N VAL A 401 23.79 34.34 -49.52
CA VAL A 401 23.98 33.84 -50.90
C VAL A 401 22.71 34.01 -51.71
N ARG A 402 21.55 33.59 -51.16
CA ARG A 402 20.26 33.73 -51.83
C ARG A 402 19.92 35.20 -52.15
N MET A 403 20.18 36.11 -51.23
CA MET A 403 19.97 37.55 -51.45
C MET A 403 20.92 38.11 -52.51
N PHE A 404 22.20 37.75 -52.43
CA PHE A 404 23.21 38.19 -53.38
C PHE A 404 22.89 37.71 -54.81
N GLU A 405 22.50 36.44 -54.97
CA GLU A 405 22.08 35.89 -56.25
C GLU A 405 20.82 36.56 -56.80
N ALA A 406 19.85 36.90 -55.93
CA ALA A 406 18.65 37.64 -56.33
C ALA A 406 18.97 39.06 -56.80
N TRP A 407 19.84 39.77 -56.08
CA TRP A 407 20.35 41.09 -56.48
C TRP A 407 21.09 41.02 -57.82
N GLN A 408 22.03 40.08 -57.97
CA GLN A 408 22.78 39.93 -59.22
C GLN A 408 21.85 39.61 -60.39
N GLY A 409 20.90 38.68 -60.22
CA GLY A 409 19.91 38.34 -61.24
C GLY A 409 19.06 39.53 -61.67
N ALA A 410 18.68 40.41 -60.73
CA ALA A 410 17.97 41.64 -61.04
C ALA A 410 18.82 42.63 -61.85
N GLN A 411 20.11 42.78 -61.53
CA GLN A 411 21.02 43.63 -62.30
C GLN A 411 21.22 43.08 -63.73
N GLU A 412 21.38 41.77 -63.88
CA GLU A 412 21.50 41.12 -65.18
C GLU A 412 20.23 41.27 -66.04
N LEU A 413 19.02 41.18 -65.45
CA LEU A 413 17.75 41.49 -66.13
C LEU A 413 17.74 42.92 -66.68
N ARG A 414 18.08 43.90 -65.83
CA ARG A 414 18.07 45.32 -66.21
C ARG A 414 19.10 45.60 -67.31
N ALA A 415 20.29 45.03 -67.21
CA ALA A 415 21.35 45.16 -68.21
C ALA A 415 20.95 44.55 -69.56
N PHE A 416 20.30 43.37 -69.53
CA PHE A 416 19.80 42.72 -70.74
C PHE A 416 18.70 43.56 -71.42
N ALA A 417 17.73 44.06 -70.65
CA ALA A 417 16.68 44.93 -71.15
C ALA A 417 17.25 46.22 -71.77
N ALA A 418 18.20 46.88 -71.09
CA ALA A 418 18.87 48.08 -71.60
C ALA A 418 19.63 47.83 -72.92
N ARG A 419 20.26 46.66 -73.07
CA ARG A 419 20.97 46.29 -74.29
C ARG A 419 20.02 46.07 -75.48
N LEU A 420 18.85 45.47 -75.25
CA LEU A 420 17.82 45.30 -76.28
C LEU A 420 17.19 46.63 -76.70
N GLU A 421 16.99 47.55 -75.77
CA GLU A 421 16.55 48.91 -76.08
C GLU A 421 17.58 49.67 -76.91
N ALA A 422 18.86 49.63 -76.51
CA ALA A 422 19.94 50.26 -77.26
C ALA A 422 20.03 49.71 -78.69
N ALA A 423 19.88 48.40 -78.89
CA ALA A 423 19.83 47.78 -80.21
C ALA A 423 18.63 48.25 -81.04
N THR A 424 17.48 48.49 -80.40
CA THR A 424 16.29 49.05 -81.05
C THR A 424 16.51 50.51 -81.46
N SER A 425 17.13 51.32 -80.59
CA SER A 425 17.47 52.73 -80.87
C SER A 425 18.54 52.88 -81.96
N GLN A 426 19.44 51.90 -82.10
CA GLN A 426 20.48 51.86 -83.14
C GLN A 426 19.97 51.27 -84.47
N GLY A 427 18.71 50.84 -84.55
CA GLY A 427 18.12 50.27 -85.77
C GLY A 427 18.57 48.83 -86.08
N LEU A 428 19.27 48.17 -85.16
CA LEU A 428 19.69 46.76 -85.29
C LEU A 428 18.52 45.78 -85.05
N LEU A 429 17.45 46.26 -84.42
CA LEU A 429 16.25 45.48 -84.10
C LEU A 429 15.00 46.32 -84.34
N GLU A 430 13.96 45.72 -84.95
CA GLU A 430 12.69 46.41 -85.20
C GLU A 430 11.95 46.74 -83.90
N SER A 431 11.54 48.00 -83.74
CA SER A 431 10.74 48.44 -82.60
C SER A 431 9.30 47.92 -82.71
N ARG A 432 9.01 46.80 -82.03
CA ARG A 432 7.68 46.18 -81.99
C ARG A 432 6.97 46.51 -80.68
N PRO A 433 5.64 46.77 -80.68
CA PRO A 433 4.90 47.11 -79.45
C PRO A 433 4.98 46.02 -78.38
N LYS A 434 4.86 44.73 -78.76
CA LYS A 434 5.00 43.60 -77.85
C LYS A 434 6.38 43.48 -77.19
N LEU A 435 7.44 43.93 -77.86
CA LEU A 435 8.79 43.92 -77.30
C LEU A 435 8.90 44.95 -76.16
N ARG A 436 8.31 46.14 -76.34
CA ARG A 436 8.28 47.17 -75.29
C ARG A 436 7.50 46.71 -74.06
N GLU A 437 6.34 46.10 -74.24
CA GLU A 437 5.56 45.51 -73.14
C GLU A 437 6.35 44.44 -72.39
N TRP A 438 7.11 43.60 -73.10
CA TRP A 438 7.93 42.57 -72.49
C TRP A 438 9.16 43.11 -71.74
N LEU A 439 9.80 44.17 -72.26
CA LEU A 439 10.90 44.85 -71.57
C LEU A 439 10.44 45.56 -70.30
N GLU A 440 9.26 46.17 -70.32
CA GLU A 440 8.64 46.79 -69.14
C GLU A 440 8.29 45.74 -68.07
N TRP A 441 7.73 44.60 -68.50
CA TRP A 441 7.52 43.45 -67.62
C TRP A 441 8.84 42.95 -67.00
N ALA A 442 9.91 42.85 -67.79
CA ALA A 442 11.22 42.38 -67.30
C ALA A 442 11.82 43.33 -66.24
N ARG A 443 11.64 44.65 -66.40
CA ARG A 443 12.06 45.66 -65.40
C ARG A 443 11.27 45.55 -64.11
N SER A 444 9.94 45.54 -64.20
CA SER A 444 9.06 45.37 -63.04
C SER A 444 9.38 44.05 -62.32
N ARG A 445 9.67 42.98 -63.06
CA ARG A 445 10.07 41.70 -62.50
C ARG A 445 11.44 41.75 -61.81
N ALA A 446 12.41 42.50 -62.35
CA ALA A 446 13.70 42.73 -61.72
C ALA A 446 13.55 43.51 -60.40
N ASP A 447 12.69 44.53 -60.35
CA ASP A 447 12.43 45.31 -59.13
C ASP A 447 11.79 44.46 -58.03
N VAL A 448 10.90 43.53 -58.38
CA VAL A 448 10.32 42.56 -57.42
C VAL A 448 11.36 41.56 -56.89
N MET A 449 12.38 41.21 -57.69
CA MET A 449 13.42 40.28 -57.26
C MET A 449 14.55 40.96 -56.47
N ASP A 450 14.79 42.24 -56.71
CA ASP A 450 15.92 42.97 -56.13
C ASP A 450 15.70 43.22 -54.62
N PRO A 451 16.48 42.59 -53.73
CA PRO A 451 16.35 42.80 -52.29
C PRO A 451 16.70 44.24 -51.86
N VAL A 452 17.45 44.99 -52.68
CA VAL A 452 17.83 46.38 -52.42
C VAL A 452 16.73 47.36 -52.84
N THR A 453 15.88 46.97 -53.80
CA THR A 453 14.70 47.76 -54.18
C THR A 453 13.53 47.49 -53.22
N ASN A 454 13.44 46.28 -52.68
CA ASN A 454 12.40 45.87 -51.71
C ASN A 454 12.93 45.80 -50.28
N LEU A 455 13.58 46.86 -49.80
CA LEU A 455 14.15 46.92 -48.43
C LEU A 455 13.10 46.70 -47.33
N GLU A 456 11.83 46.97 -47.61
CA GLU A 456 10.70 46.69 -46.70
C GLU A 456 10.51 45.19 -46.41
N HIS A 457 10.99 44.31 -47.30
CA HIS A 457 10.98 42.84 -47.13
C HIS A 457 12.28 42.31 -46.51
N LEU A 458 13.23 43.20 -46.19
CA LEU A 458 14.52 42.90 -45.60
C LEU A 458 14.48 43.23 -44.10
N ASP A 459 13.55 42.59 -43.40
CA ASP A 459 13.34 42.81 -41.97
C ASP A 459 14.41 42.12 -41.10
N ASP A 460 14.44 42.53 -39.83
CA ASP A 460 15.33 41.96 -38.82
C ASP A 460 15.11 40.45 -38.63
N ASP A 461 13.92 39.93 -38.97
CA ASP A 461 13.56 38.52 -38.78
C ASP A 461 14.32 37.63 -39.77
N VAL A 462 14.63 38.12 -40.98
CA VAL A 462 15.49 37.42 -41.93
C VAL A 462 16.94 37.30 -41.43
N PHE A 463 17.42 38.26 -40.63
CA PHE A 463 18.78 38.26 -40.08
C PHE A 463 18.89 37.60 -38.69
N LYS A 464 17.78 37.49 -37.97
CA LYS A 464 17.67 36.90 -36.63
C LYS A 464 16.96 35.55 -36.62
N ALA A 465 16.75 34.93 -37.78
CA ALA A 465 16.11 33.62 -37.89
C ALA A 465 16.80 32.60 -36.98
N GLU A 466 16.02 32.01 -36.06
CA GLU A 466 16.51 30.95 -35.21
C GLU A 466 16.54 29.63 -35.97
N PRO A 467 17.61 28.81 -35.83
CA PRO A 467 17.67 27.52 -36.50
C PRO A 467 16.57 26.60 -35.96
N SER A 468 15.87 25.93 -36.88
CA SER A 468 14.87 24.94 -36.54
C SER A 468 15.52 23.67 -35.98
N ALA A 469 14.72 22.77 -35.40
CA ALA A 469 15.20 21.46 -34.96
C ALA A 469 15.90 20.69 -36.10
N ASP A 470 15.41 20.83 -37.34
CA ASP A 470 15.98 20.16 -38.51
C ASP A 470 17.35 20.73 -38.90
N ASP A 471 17.57 22.02 -38.68
CA ASP A 471 18.86 22.70 -38.93
C ASP A 471 19.91 22.33 -37.87
N LEU A 472 19.48 21.97 -36.65
CA LEU A 472 20.37 21.51 -35.59
C LEU A 472 20.84 20.05 -35.78
N ARG A 473 19.98 19.18 -36.35
CA ARG A 473 20.25 17.73 -36.49
C ARG A 473 21.61 17.37 -37.10
N PRO A 474 22.08 18.00 -38.20
CA PRO A 474 23.39 17.68 -38.79
C PRO A 474 24.56 17.87 -37.82
N HIS A 475 24.41 18.79 -36.86
CA HIS A 475 25.46 19.19 -35.93
C HIS A 475 25.35 18.52 -34.56
N MET A 476 24.36 17.65 -34.35
CA MET A 476 24.08 17.00 -33.05
C MET A 476 24.50 15.52 -32.99
N GLU A 477 25.29 15.01 -33.93
CA GLU A 477 25.92 13.68 -33.88
C GLU A 477 24.94 12.51 -33.55
N GLY A 478 23.69 12.61 -34.03
CA GLY A 478 22.64 11.61 -33.79
C GLY A 478 21.86 11.77 -32.48
N TRP A 479 22.06 12.87 -31.74
CA TRP A 479 21.18 13.27 -30.64
C TRP A 479 19.92 13.98 -31.15
N ASP A 480 18.80 13.77 -30.45
CA ASP A 480 17.55 14.48 -30.74
C ASP A 480 17.66 15.97 -30.33
N PRO A 481 17.35 16.94 -31.21
CA PRO A 481 17.32 18.37 -30.88
C PRO A 481 16.30 18.80 -29.82
N SER A 482 15.32 17.95 -29.52
CA SER A 482 14.17 18.23 -28.66
C SER A 482 14.25 17.52 -27.30
N ALA A 483 15.10 16.50 -27.17
CA ALA A 483 15.21 15.72 -25.93
C ALA A 483 16.62 15.09 -25.74
N PRO A 484 17.07 14.90 -24.49
CA PRO A 484 18.40 14.39 -24.15
C PRO A 484 18.50 12.87 -24.32
N HIS A 485 18.23 12.37 -25.53
CA HIS A 485 18.40 10.98 -25.92
C HIS A 485 18.93 10.87 -27.35
N LYS A 486 19.53 9.72 -27.67
CA LYS A 486 20.02 9.44 -29.03
C LYS A 486 18.85 9.03 -29.91
N ASP A 487 18.68 9.74 -31.01
CA ASP A 487 17.68 9.43 -32.03
C ASP A 487 18.28 8.43 -33.03
N TYR A 488 18.04 7.14 -32.76
CA TYR A 488 18.46 6.07 -33.67
C TYR A 488 17.61 5.99 -34.94
N SER A 489 16.48 6.72 -35.03
CA SER A 489 15.59 6.70 -36.20
C SER A 489 16.19 7.42 -37.41
N ALA A 490 17.03 8.43 -37.18
CA ALA A 490 17.77 9.16 -38.22
C ALA A 490 18.75 8.27 -38.99
N SER A 491 19.28 7.21 -38.35
CA SER A 491 20.16 6.21 -38.98
C SER A 491 19.42 5.28 -39.96
N PHE A 492 18.09 5.20 -39.88
CA PHE A 492 17.26 4.35 -40.75
C PHE A 492 16.44 5.14 -41.78
N SER A 493 16.50 6.48 -41.76
CA SER A 493 15.89 7.30 -42.81
C SER A 493 16.69 7.18 -44.10
N LYS A 494 16.14 6.45 -45.08
CA LYS A 494 16.71 6.34 -46.44
C LYS A 494 17.04 7.74 -47.00
N PRO A 495 18.18 7.92 -47.68
CA PRO A 495 18.59 9.20 -48.28
C PRO A 495 17.58 9.77 -49.30
N GLU A 496 16.62 8.96 -49.76
CA GLU A 496 15.59 9.35 -50.74
C GLU A 496 14.57 10.37 -50.21
N GLN A 497 14.39 10.52 -48.89
CA GLN A 497 13.37 11.44 -48.33
C GLN A 497 13.90 12.84 -47.98
N ARG A 498 15.22 13.08 -48.05
CA ARG A 498 15.79 14.44 -47.85
C ARG A 498 15.78 15.30 -49.13
N LEU A 499 15.31 14.76 -50.26
CA LEU A 499 15.30 15.45 -51.56
C LEU A 499 13.92 15.97 -51.99
N THR A 500 12.90 15.91 -51.14
CA THR A 500 11.56 16.44 -51.46
C THR A 500 11.34 17.86 -50.95
N HIS A 501 12.30 18.74 -51.22
CA HIS A 501 11.97 20.09 -51.69
C HIS A 501 13.17 20.67 -52.44
N VAL A 502 13.54 20.07 -53.57
CA VAL A 502 14.20 20.83 -54.62
C VAL A 502 13.19 21.90 -55.04
N PRO A 503 13.44 23.21 -54.86
CA PRO A 503 12.64 24.20 -55.55
C PRO A 503 12.79 23.86 -57.02
N GLN A 504 11.67 23.58 -57.71
CA GLN A 504 11.61 23.59 -59.18
C GLN A 504 12.61 24.64 -59.69
N PRO A 505 13.54 24.30 -60.60
CA PRO A 505 14.51 25.26 -61.08
C PRO A 505 13.74 26.51 -61.48
N ARG A 506 14.02 27.64 -60.82
CA ARG A 506 13.43 28.91 -61.23
C ARG A 506 13.75 29.02 -62.73
N PRO A 507 12.77 29.31 -63.60
CA PRO A 507 12.96 29.28 -65.06
C PRO A 507 13.91 30.36 -65.59
N TRP A 508 14.72 30.96 -64.72
CA TRP A 508 15.71 31.96 -65.04
C TRP A 508 16.93 31.82 -64.12
N HIS A 509 17.89 31.02 -64.57
CA HIS A 509 19.27 31.04 -64.10
C HIS A 509 20.19 31.00 -65.32
N PRO A 510 20.82 32.12 -65.71
CA PRO A 510 22.06 32.05 -66.45
C PRO A 510 23.09 31.46 -65.48
N GLY A 511 23.59 30.25 -65.74
CA GLY A 511 24.72 29.73 -64.97
C GLY A 511 25.87 30.73 -65.05
N MET A 512 26.35 31.20 -63.89
CA MET A 512 27.45 32.16 -63.81
C MET A 512 28.69 31.63 -64.56
N GLN A 513 29.14 32.35 -65.59
CA GLN A 513 30.47 32.12 -66.17
C GLN A 513 31.53 32.71 -65.23
N GLY A 514 32.42 31.84 -64.73
CA GLY A 514 33.59 32.19 -63.92
C GLY A 514 33.33 32.16 -62.42
N ARG A 515 33.79 31.11 -61.72
CA ARG A 515 33.85 31.09 -60.24
C ARG A 515 35.28 30.80 -59.76
N PRO A 516 35.75 31.48 -58.69
CA PRO A 516 36.86 31.03 -57.85
C PRO A 516 36.49 29.79 -57.03
N SER A 517 37.47 28.95 -56.76
CA SER A 517 37.33 27.55 -56.31
C SER A 517 36.80 27.32 -54.89
N TRP A 518 36.67 28.35 -54.04
CA TRP A 518 36.18 28.18 -52.65
C TRP A 518 34.65 28.12 -52.51
N TRP A 519 33.91 28.26 -53.62
CA TRP A 519 32.44 28.21 -53.70
C TRP A 519 31.87 26.81 -54.04
N ARG A 520 32.65 25.74 -53.88
CA ARG A 520 32.28 24.36 -54.29
C ARG A 520 32.34 23.31 -53.18
N HIS A 521 32.32 23.71 -51.91
CA HIS A 521 32.23 22.76 -50.79
C HIS A 521 31.04 23.06 -49.91
#